data_AF-A0A2V7CMI3-F1
#
_entry.id   AF-A0A2V7CMI3-F1
#
_cell.length_a   1.000
_cell.length_b   1.000
_cell.length_c   1.000
_cell.angle_alpha   90.00
_cell.angle_beta   90.00
_cell.angle_gamma   90.00
#
_symmetry.space_group_name_H-M   'P 1'
#
loop_
_entity.id
_entity.type
_entity.pdbx_description
1 polymer ?
#
loop_
_entity_poly.entity_id
_entity_poly.type
_entity_poly.pdbx_seq_one_letter_code
_entity_poly.pdbx_strand_id
1 'polypeptide(L)'
;MAEGLGPRMNLDSCGGCHVQPATGGTSPSENPQVKFASKDGGTDQVPFFITVNGPIREARFKFNPDGTRDGGVHNTATLSGRMGTTGPPGPCVLAQPDFEAAARANNLIFRIPTPVFGAGLIE
;
A
#
# COMPACT_ATOMS: atom_id res chain seq x y z
N MET A 1 20.90 10.42 2.02
CA MET A 1 19.57 10.38 1.39
C MET A 1 19.05 8.99 1.71
N ALA A 2 17.98 8.84 2.46
CA ALA A 2 17.39 7.51 2.59
C ALA A 2 16.77 7.17 1.23
N GLU A 3 17.15 6.05 0.61
CA GLU A 3 16.41 5.46 -0.51
C GLU A 3 14.92 5.41 -0.13
N GLY A 4 14.14 6.32 -0.70
CA GLY A 4 12.73 6.47 -0.33
C GLY A 4 11.88 5.35 -0.93
N LEU A 5 10.77 5.03 -0.24
CA LEU A 5 9.73 4.07 -0.65
C LEU A 5 9.05 4.39 -2.00
N GLY A 6 9.51 5.43 -2.71
CA GLY A 6 8.82 6.04 -3.85
C GLY A 6 7.68 6.97 -3.40
N PRO A 7 6.99 7.62 -4.35
CA PRO A 7 5.88 8.55 -4.06
C PRO A 7 4.57 7.84 -3.70
N ARG A 8 4.49 6.52 -3.93
CA ARG A 8 3.36 5.64 -3.64
C ARG A 8 3.85 4.34 -3.02
N MET A 9 3.18 3.86 -1.97
CA MET A 9 3.60 2.68 -1.21
C MET A 9 2.42 2.00 -0.51
N ASN A 10 2.57 0.71 -0.20
CA ASN A 10 1.57 -0.04 0.57
C ASN A 10 1.85 0.01 2.07
N LEU A 11 3.13 0.10 2.44
CA LEU A 11 3.62 0.22 3.81
C LEU A 11 5.08 0.73 3.78
N ASP A 12 5.66 0.97 4.94
CA ASP A 12 7.00 1.53 5.13
C ASP A 12 8.09 0.53 5.55
N SER A 13 7.74 -0.75 5.66
CA SER A 13 8.70 -1.80 6.04
C SER A 13 8.25 -3.18 5.56
N CYS A 14 9.23 -4.01 5.17
CA CYS A 14 9.02 -5.42 4.83
C CYS A 14 8.39 -6.18 6.02
N GLY A 15 8.95 -5.97 7.21
CA GLY A 15 8.46 -6.53 8.47
C GLY A 15 7.10 -6.00 8.93
N GLY A 16 6.53 -4.98 8.30
CA GLY A 16 5.14 -4.60 8.58
C GLY A 16 4.14 -5.58 7.95
N CYS A 17 4.48 -6.15 6.79
CA CYS A 17 3.62 -7.09 6.06
C CYS A 17 3.90 -8.56 6.38
N HIS A 18 5.13 -8.90 6.78
CA HIS A 18 5.61 -10.27 6.91
C HIS A 18 6.10 -10.56 8.33
N VAL A 19 5.20 -10.67 9.30
CA VAL A 19 5.60 -10.69 10.74
C VAL A 19 4.83 -11.66 11.64
N GLN A 20 3.82 -12.35 11.13
CA GLN A 20 3.10 -13.34 11.93
C GLN A 20 3.42 -14.78 11.50
N PRO A 21 3.80 -15.68 12.42
CA PRO A 21 4.07 -15.46 13.86
C PRO A 21 5.39 -14.77 14.21
N ALA A 22 6.29 -14.61 13.25
CA ALA A 22 7.54 -13.87 13.40
C ALA A 22 7.91 -13.23 12.06
N THR A 23 8.96 -12.41 12.03
CA THR A 23 9.52 -11.82 10.81
C THR A 23 9.74 -12.90 9.73
N GLY A 24 9.32 -12.58 8.51
CA GLY A 24 9.24 -13.50 7.38
C GLY A 24 7.89 -14.23 7.27
N GLY A 25 6.98 -14.00 8.20
CA GLY A 25 5.65 -14.60 8.21
C GLY A 25 4.64 -13.99 7.23
N THR A 26 3.37 -14.24 7.54
CA THR A 26 2.25 -13.58 6.87
C THR A 26 1.92 -12.24 7.56
N SER A 27 0.82 -11.62 7.14
CA SER A 27 0.33 -10.39 7.74
C SER A 27 -0.02 -10.56 9.23
N PRO A 28 0.22 -9.55 10.06
CA PRO A 28 -0.24 -9.51 11.45
C PRO A 28 -1.77 -9.53 11.53
N SER A 29 -2.30 -9.81 12.73
CA SER A 29 -3.74 -9.81 13.00
C SER A 29 -4.35 -8.40 12.97
N GLU A 30 -3.60 -7.39 13.39
CA GLU A 30 -3.96 -5.98 13.21
C GLU A 30 -3.33 -5.45 11.92
N ASN A 31 -4.13 -4.97 10.99
CA ASN A 31 -3.66 -4.45 9.72
C ASN A 31 -2.96 -3.08 9.89
N PRO A 32 -1.64 -2.99 9.68
CA PRO A 32 -0.89 -1.74 9.86
C PRO A 32 -1.22 -0.69 8.80
N GLN A 33 -1.79 -1.08 7.65
CA GLN A 33 -2.16 -0.14 6.57
C GLN A 33 -3.19 0.90 7.05
N VAL A 34 -4.04 0.55 8.03
CA VAL A 34 -5.01 1.48 8.60
C VAL A 34 -4.32 2.65 9.29
N LYS A 35 -3.37 2.36 10.19
CA LYS A 35 -2.59 3.41 10.90
C LYS A 35 -1.62 4.12 9.95
N PHE A 36 -1.11 3.40 8.94
CA PHE A 36 -0.15 3.95 8.01
C PHE A 36 -0.72 5.07 7.13
N ALA A 37 -2.01 5.04 6.79
CA ALA A 37 -2.66 6.05 5.94
C ALA A 37 -2.46 7.49 6.47
N SER A 38 -2.45 7.67 7.80
CA SER A 38 -2.25 8.97 8.45
C SER A 38 -0.88 9.14 9.10
N LYS A 39 0.02 8.16 8.96
CA LYS A 39 1.33 8.20 9.62
C LYS A 39 2.13 9.42 9.13
N ASP A 40 2.83 10.08 10.06
CA ASP A 40 3.67 11.26 9.82
C ASP A 40 2.93 12.44 9.18
N GLY A 41 1.62 12.56 9.38
CA GLY A 41 0.81 13.64 8.77
C GLY A 41 0.22 13.28 7.40
N GLY A 42 0.33 12.02 6.98
CA GLY A 42 -0.28 11.52 5.76
C GLY A 42 -1.77 11.87 5.67
N THR A 43 -2.22 12.21 4.46
CA THR A 43 -3.62 12.58 4.19
C THR A 43 -4.38 11.52 3.41
N ASP A 44 -3.82 10.32 3.30
CA ASP A 44 -4.43 9.21 2.58
C ASP A 44 -5.73 8.77 3.29
N GLN A 45 -6.75 8.44 2.52
CA GLN A 45 -7.94 7.76 3.04
C GLN A 45 -7.66 6.26 3.15
N VAL A 46 -8.17 5.61 4.20
CA VAL A 46 -8.14 4.15 4.29
C VAL A 46 -9.08 3.58 3.22
N PRO A 47 -8.59 2.79 2.23
CA PRO A 47 -9.46 2.23 1.20
C PRO A 47 -10.54 1.33 1.81
N PHE A 48 -11.75 1.31 1.23
CA PHE A 48 -12.92 0.59 1.78
C PHE A 48 -12.69 -0.91 2.03
N PHE A 49 -11.72 -1.53 1.36
CA PHE A 49 -11.38 -2.94 1.48
C PHE A 49 -10.30 -3.24 2.53
N ILE A 50 -9.76 -2.21 3.21
CA ILE A 50 -8.80 -2.31 4.30
C ILE A 50 -9.53 -2.08 5.62
N THR A 51 -9.37 -3.00 6.58
CA THR A 51 -10.00 -2.93 7.91
C THR A 51 -8.99 -3.31 8.99
N VAL A 52 -9.18 -2.85 10.23
CA VAL A 52 -8.25 -3.05 11.34
C VAL A 52 -7.94 -4.52 11.59
N ASN A 53 -8.97 -5.39 11.57
CA ASN A 53 -8.81 -6.84 11.82
C ASN A 53 -8.85 -7.66 10.53
N GLY A 54 -8.69 -7.02 9.36
CA GLY A 54 -8.65 -7.67 8.07
C GLY A 54 -7.23 -8.02 7.64
N PRO A 55 -7.06 -8.84 6.58
CA PRO A 55 -5.73 -9.09 6.03
C PRO A 55 -5.14 -7.81 5.45
N ILE A 56 -3.81 -7.73 5.43
CA ILE A 56 -3.11 -6.77 4.56
C ILE A 56 -3.47 -7.07 3.11
N ARG A 57 -3.73 -6.02 2.32
CA ARG A 57 -4.07 -6.15 0.91
C ARG A 57 -3.30 -5.16 0.04
N GLU A 58 -2.86 -5.65 -1.10
CA GLU A 58 -2.44 -4.84 -2.23
C GLU A 58 -3.52 -4.87 -3.30
N ALA A 59 -3.84 -3.71 -3.87
CA ALA A 59 -4.80 -3.61 -4.96
C ALA A 59 -4.09 -3.74 -6.32
N ARG A 60 -4.73 -4.42 -7.26
CA ARG A 60 -4.37 -4.36 -8.68
C ARG A 60 -5.60 -4.07 -9.50
N PHE A 61 -5.42 -3.31 -10.57
CA PHE A 61 -6.46 -3.17 -11.57
C PHE A 61 -6.29 -4.28 -12.62
N LYS A 62 -7.39 -4.84 -13.14
CA LYS A 62 -7.31 -5.91 -14.14
C LYS A 62 -6.92 -5.35 -15.51
N PHE A 63 -7.35 -4.13 -15.81
CA PHE A 63 -7.22 -3.45 -17.10
C PHE A 63 -6.94 -1.95 -16.96
N ASN A 64 -6.22 -1.41 -17.94
CA ASN A 64 -6.07 0.01 -18.20
C ASN A 64 -7.33 0.59 -18.88
N PRO A 65 -7.48 1.93 -18.95
CA PRO A 65 -8.61 2.55 -19.65
C PRO A 65 -8.73 2.19 -21.14
N ASP A 66 -7.61 1.87 -21.80
CA ASP A 66 -7.56 1.42 -23.20
C ASP A 66 -7.92 -0.07 -23.39
N GLY A 67 -8.23 -0.78 -22.30
CA GLY A 67 -8.60 -2.19 -22.31
C GLY A 67 -7.41 -3.16 -22.26
N THR A 68 -6.17 -2.69 -22.31
CA THR A 68 -4.98 -3.54 -22.11
C THR A 68 -4.86 -4.01 -20.67
N ARG A 69 -4.09 -5.07 -20.41
CA ARG A 69 -3.82 -5.53 -19.04
C ARG A 69 -2.96 -4.52 -18.29
N ASP A 70 -3.42 -4.08 -17.13
CA ASP A 70 -2.69 -3.12 -16.27
C ASP A 70 -1.40 -3.75 -15.72
N GLY A 71 -1.50 -4.95 -15.12
CA GLY A 71 -0.36 -5.74 -14.65
C GLY A 71 0.34 -5.19 -13.40
N GLY A 72 0.00 -3.97 -12.97
CA GLY A 72 0.63 -3.25 -11.88
C GLY A 72 -0.03 -3.48 -10.52
N VAL A 73 0.65 -2.96 -9.50
CA VAL A 73 0.08 -2.77 -8.17
C VAL A 73 -0.29 -1.29 -8.03
N HIS A 74 -1.49 -1.06 -7.51
CA HIS A 74 -2.01 0.27 -7.21
C HIS A 74 -1.92 0.49 -5.71
N ASN A 75 -0.94 1.28 -5.30
CA ASN A 75 -0.60 1.42 -3.89
C ASN A 75 -1.68 2.14 -3.08
N THR A 76 -1.83 1.75 -1.82
CA THR A 76 -2.88 2.26 -0.94
C THR A 76 -2.54 3.58 -0.25
N ALA A 77 -1.29 4.05 -0.29
CA ALA A 77 -0.86 5.29 0.36
C ALA A 77 0.12 6.08 -0.52
N THR A 78 0.28 7.36 -0.20
CA THR A 78 1.13 8.32 -0.90
C THR A 78 2.03 9.07 0.07
N LEU A 79 2.98 9.84 -0.47
CA LEU A 79 3.79 10.77 0.33
C LEU A 79 3.07 12.08 0.71
N SER A 80 1.83 12.28 0.27
CA SER A 80 1.12 13.55 0.49
C SER A 80 0.80 13.82 1.95
N GLY A 81 1.10 15.04 2.39
CA GLY A 81 0.94 15.49 3.78
C GLY A 81 1.99 14.95 4.75
N ARG A 82 2.77 13.93 4.37
CA ARG A 82 3.76 13.33 5.25
C ARG A 82 4.93 14.29 5.56
N MET A 83 5.45 14.23 6.77
CA MET A 83 6.59 15.02 7.21
C MET A 83 7.80 14.79 6.31
N GLY A 84 8.54 15.85 5.98
CA GLY A 84 9.74 15.76 5.15
C GLY A 84 9.48 15.69 3.63
N THR A 85 8.22 15.76 3.20
CA THR A 85 7.83 15.77 1.77
C THR A 85 7.53 17.18 1.24
N THR A 86 7.80 18.20 2.05
CA THR A 86 7.73 19.63 1.69
C THR A 86 9.11 20.11 1.23
N GLY A 87 9.25 20.46 -0.06
CA GLY A 87 10.47 21.02 -0.63
C GLY A 87 10.17 21.78 -1.93
N PRO A 88 11.12 22.51 -2.53
CA PRO A 88 10.88 23.23 -3.79
C PRO A 88 10.39 22.27 -4.90
N PRO A 89 9.34 22.60 -5.68
CA PRO A 89 8.62 23.89 -5.76
C PRO A 89 7.40 24.04 -4.83
N GLY A 90 7.11 23.08 -3.95
CA GLY A 90 5.94 23.09 -3.06
C GLY A 90 5.69 21.72 -2.40
N PRO A 91 4.65 21.60 -1.57
CA PRO A 91 4.31 20.32 -0.95
C PRO A 91 4.00 19.25 -2.01
N CYS A 92 4.43 18.01 -1.77
CA CYS A 92 4.07 16.88 -2.64
C CYS A 92 2.56 16.58 -2.55
N VAL A 93 1.84 16.76 -3.66
CA VAL A 93 0.41 16.43 -3.76
C VAL A 93 0.21 15.33 -4.80
N LEU A 94 -0.30 14.19 -4.36
CA LEU A 94 -0.54 13.01 -5.16
C LEU A 94 -1.85 12.34 -4.73
N ALA A 95 -2.72 12.07 -5.69
CA ALA A 95 -3.95 11.35 -5.43
C ALA A 95 -3.68 9.84 -5.28
N GLN A 96 -4.41 9.22 -4.35
CA GLN A 96 -4.61 7.77 -4.35
C GLN A 96 -5.36 7.33 -5.61
N PRO A 97 -5.14 6.11 -6.11
CA PRO A 97 -5.98 5.52 -7.14
C PRO A 97 -7.47 5.51 -6.72
N ASP A 98 -8.38 5.72 -7.67
CA ASP A 98 -9.82 5.63 -7.40
C ASP A 98 -10.25 4.16 -7.33
N PHE A 99 -10.07 3.58 -6.14
CA PHE A 99 -10.42 2.19 -5.87
C PHE A 99 -11.93 1.93 -5.93
N GLU A 100 -12.76 2.92 -5.61
CA GLU A 100 -14.21 2.83 -5.67
C GLU A 100 -14.70 2.73 -7.11
N ALA A 101 -14.16 3.56 -8.01
CA ALA A 101 -14.44 3.44 -9.44
C ALA A 101 -13.97 2.10 -10.01
N ALA A 102 -12.77 1.65 -9.64
CA ALA A 102 -12.27 0.34 -10.06
C ALA A 102 -13.14 -0.81 -9.55
N ALA A 103 -13.66 -0.73 -8.32
CA ALA A 103 -14.58 -1.72 -7.78
C ALA A 103 -15.92 -1.73 -8.51
N ARG A 104 -16.53 -0.56 -8.74
CA ARG A 104 -17.79 -0.41 -9.51
C ARG A 104 -17.66 -0.94 -10.93
N ALA A 105 -16.49 -0.78 -11.55
CA ALA A 105 -16.19 -1.32 -12.87
C ALA A 105 -15.83 -2.81 -12.89
N ASN A 106 -15.88 -3.51 -11.74
CA ASN A 106 -15.38 -4.88 -11.59
C ASN A 106 -13.93 -5.03 -12.11
N ASN A 107 -13.12 -4.00 -11.93
CA ASN A 107 -11.73 -3.91 -12.38
C ASN A 107 -10.73 -4.05 -11.23
N LEU A 108 -11.18 -4.27 -9.99
CA LEU A 108 -10.32 -4.38 -8.81
C LEU A 108 -10.11 -5.85 -8.40
N ILE A 109 -8.86 -6.22 -8.10
CA ILE A 109 -8.49 -7.49 -7.47
C ILE A 109 -7.48 -7.26 -6.34
N PHE A 110 -7.40 -8.20 -5.41
CA PHE A 110 -6.52 -8.11 -4.24
C PHE A 110 -5.45 -9.18 -4.25
N ARG A 111 -4.26 -8.83 -3.75
CA ARG A 111 -3.25 -9.78 -3.28
C ARG A 111 -3.03 -9.60 -1.78
N ILE A 112 -2.59 -10.66 -1.12
CA ILE A 112 -2.21 -10.66 0.29
C ILE A 112 -0.73 -11.01 0.41
N PRO A 113 -0.05 -10.60 1.49
CA PRO A 113 1.35 -10.97 1.71
C PRO A 113 1.53 -12.49 1.72
N THR A 114 2.36 -12.99 0.81
CA THR A 114 2.80 -14.38 0.82
C THR A 114 3.77 -14.57 1.99
N PRO A 115 3.63 -15.60 2.83
CA PRO A 115 4.66 -15.94 3.81
C PRO A 115 6.00 -16.14 3.11
N VAL A 116 7.07 -15.56 3.66
CA VAL A 116 8.44 -15.73 3.15
C VAL A 116 9.31 -16.59 4.07
N PHE A 117 8.69 -17.29 5.04
CA PHE A 117 9.37 -18.28 5.88
C PHE A 117 10.08 -19.32 5.01
N GLY A 118 11.38 -19.50 5.25
CA GLY A 118 12.19 -20.45 4.51
C GLY A 118 12.53 -20.03 3.07
N ALA A 119 12.21 -18.80 2.65
CA ALA A 119 12.59 -18.27 1.33
C ALA A 119 14.06 -17.80 1.24
N GLY A 120 14.82 -17.85 2.34
CA GLY A 120 16.20 -17.34 2.43
C GLY A 120 16.28 -15.99 3.14
N LEU A 121 17.42 -15.29 3.00
CA LEU A 121 17.63 -13.97 3.62
C LEU A 121 16.73 -12.93 2.93
N ILE A 122 15.70 -12.47 3.63
CA ILE A 122 14.83 -11.35 3.23
C ILE A 122 14.90 -10.36 4.39
N GLU A 123 15.68 -9.29 4.23
CA GLU A 123 15.78 -8.15 5.15
C GLU A 123 14.76 -7.06 4.76
#